data_AF-A0A8J7UH29-F1
#
_entry.id   AF-A0A8J7UH29-F1
#
_cell.length_a   1.000
_cell.length_b   1.000
_cell.length_c   1.000
_cell.angle_alpha   90.00
_cell.angle_beta   90.00
_cell.angle_gamma   90.00
#
_symmetry.space_group_name_H-M   'P 1'
#
loop_
_entity.id
_entity.type
_entity.pdbx_description
1 polymer ?
#
loop_
_entity_poly.entity_id
_entity_poly.type
_entity_poly.pdbx_seq_one_letter_code
_entity_poly.pdbx_strand_id
1 'polypeptide(L)'
;MLARTDRYDCVECGLPYGDENFALDHGRLDYGAAYWCDRGLLCSAACSLAHHKKRMAEGTLPTEPAPDPYEAGLLPTIPPRR
;
A
#
# COMPACT_ATOMS: atom_id res chain seq x y z
N MET A 1 -7.97 -5.47 4.13
CA MET A 1 -6.75 -5.32 4.96
C MET A 1 -5.56 -5.23 4.02
N LEU A 2 -4.70 -4.22 4.20
CA LEU A 2 -3.42 -4.16 3.49
C LEU A 2 -2.59 -5.38 3.86
N ALA A 3 -2.05 -6.10 2.87
CA ALA A 3 -1.18 -7.23 3.12
C ALA A 3 -0.04 -6.76 4.03
N ARG A 4 0.19 -7.47 5.14
CA ARG A 4 1.32 -7.17 6.01
C ARG A 4 2.57 -7.49 5.21
N THR A 5 3.30 -6.48 4.77
CA THR A 5 4.54 -6.70 4.02
C THR A 5 5.51 -7.45 4.94
N ASP A 6 5.95 -8.64 4.54
CA ASP A 6 6.93 -9.42 5.31
C ASP A 6 8.30 -8.73 5.38
N ARG A 7 8.53 -7.76 4.49
CA ARG A 7 9.72 -6.93 4.43
C ARG A 7 9.33 -5.46 4.47
N TYR A 8 9.99 -4.68 5.31
CA TYR A 8 9.82 -3.23 5.36
C TYR A 8 10.67 -2.56 4.27
N ASP A 9 10.57 -3.03 3.02
CA ASP A 9 11.33 -2.52 1.89
C ASP A 9 10.37 -2.12 0.76
N CYS A 10 10.80 -1.18 -0.09
CA CYS A 10 10.06 -0.81 -1.29
C CYS A 10 9.91 -2.02 -2.23
N VAL A 11 8.68 -2.33 -2.64
CA VAL A 11 8.42 -3.51 -3.49
C VAL A 11 8.94 -3.37 -4.92
N GLU A 12 9.27 -2.15 -5.36
CA GLU A 12 9.81 -1.90 -6.70
C GLU A 12 11.33 -1.84 -6.75
N CYS A 13 11.96 -1.12 -5.82
CA CYS A 13 13.41 -0.90 -5.86
C CYS A 13 14.17 -1.53 -4.69
N GLY A 14 13.48 -2.07 -3.68
CA GLY A 14 14.10 -2.67 -2.50
C GLY A 14 14.67 -1.68 -1.48
N LEU A 15 14.44 -0.37 -1.63
CA LEU A 15 14.91 0.62 -0.65
C LEU A 15 14.28 0.35 0.73
N PRO A 16 15.07 0.25 1.80
CA PRO A 16 14.56 -0.06 3.13
C PRO A 16 13.76 1.11 3.70
N TYR A 17 12.69 0.80 4.41
CA TYR A 17 11.89 1.77 5.15
C TYR A 17 12.71 2.38 6.30
N GLY A 18 12.64 3.70 6.42
CA GLY A 18 13.49 4.47 7.33
C GLY A 18 14.79 5.00 6.70
N ASP A 19 15.07 4.65 5.45
CA ASP A 19 16.11 5.34 4.66
C ASP A 19 15.75 6.82 4.46
N GLU A 20 16.76 7.69 4.38
CA GLU A 20 16.59 9.13 4.18
C GLU A 20 15.90 9.46 2.85
N ASN A 21 16.03 8.59 1.84
CA ASN A 21 15.39 8.75 0.53
C ASN A 21 14.00 8.14 0.48
N PHE A 22 13.51 7.56 1.59
CA PHE A 22 12.18 7.01 1.66
C PHE A 22 11.16 8.12 1.96
N ALA A 23 10.22 8.34 1.04
CA ALA A 23 9.18 9.34 1.21
C ALA A 23 8.20 8.93 2.34
N LEU A 24 8.17 9.74 3.39
CA LEU A 24 7.32 9.56 4.56
C LEU A 24 6.15 10.55 4.53
N ASP A 25 5.01 10.15 5.09
CA ASP A 25 3.88 11.06 5.20
C ASP A 25 4.25 12.23 6.12
N HIS A 26 4.03 13.46 5.63
CA HIS A 26 4.54 14.69 6.26
C HIS A 26 6.04 14.67 6.61
N GLY A 27 6.85 13.83 5.96
CA GLY A 27 8.26 13.63 6.30
C GLY A 27 8.50 13.00 7.68
N ARG A 28 7.49 12.36 8.28
CA ARG A 28 7.56 11.82 9.65
C ARG A 28 7.45 10.30 9.66
N LEU A 29 8.42 9.64 10.31
CA LEU A 29 8.48 8.18 10.36
C LEU A 29 7.24 7.59 11.05
N ASP A 30 6.79 8.24 12.13
CA ASP A 30 5.60 7.82 12.89
C ASP A 30 4.30 7.84 12.07
N TYR A 31 4.27 8.59 10.97
CA TYR A 31 3.09 8.72 10.11
C TYR A 31 3.09 7.66 9.00
N GLY A 32 4.20 6.93 8.83
CA GLY A 32 4.30 5.88 7.83
C GLY A 32 4.88 6.34 6.50
N ALA A 33 4.88 5.40 5.54
CA ALA A 33 5.24 5.68 4.15
C ALA A 33 4.20 6.59 3.50
N ALA A 34 4.65 7.57 2.71
CA ALA A 34 3.75 8.42 1.92
C ALA A 34 3.05 7.64 0.78
N TYR A 35 3.66 6.54 0.31
CA TYR A 35 3.14 5.74 -0.80
C TYR A 35 3.12 4.24 -0.46
N TRP A 36 2.06 3.57 -0.89
CA TRP A 36 1.83 2.14 -0.69
C TRP A 36 0.92 1.58 -1.78
N CYS A 37 0.91 0.25 -1.94
CA CYS A 37 0.00 -0.47 -2.82
C CYS A 37 -0.54 -1.74 -2.16
N ASP A 38 -1.40 -2.49 -2.87
CA ASP A 38 -1.93 -3.79 -2.46
C ASP A 38 -0.84 -4.83 -2.13
N ARG A 39 0.35 -4.67 -2.71
CA ARG A 39 1.48 -5.60 -2.55
C ARG A 39 2.54 -5.15 -1.53
N GLY A 40 2.46 -3.94 -0.98
CA GLY A 40 3.40 -3.46 0.04
C GLY A 40 3.74 -1.96 -0.05
N LEU A 41 4.93 -1.60 0.45
CA LEU A 41 5.38 -0.21 0.55
C LEU A 41 6.06 0.28 -0.72
N LEU A 42 5.97 1.59 -0.99
CA LEU A 42 6.65 2.26 -2.10
C LEU A 42 7.43 3.47 -1.57
N CYS A 43 8.71 3.57 -1.90
CA CYS A 43 9.55 4.63 -1.35
C CYS A 43 9.32 6.02 -1.94
N SER A 44 8.63 6.14 -3.08
CA SER A 44 8.47 7.43 -3.77
C SER A 44 7.32 7.42 -4.78
N ALA A 45 6.89 8.63 -5.19
CA ALA A 45 5.95 8.81 -6.29
C ALA A 45 6.45 8.16 -7.60
N ALA A 46 7.76 8.22 -7.86
CA ALA A 46 8.37 7.58 -9.02
C ALA A 46 8.21 6.05 -8.99
N CYS A 47 8.46 5.42 -7.83
CA CYS A 47 8.23 3.99 -7.67
C CYS A 47 6.74 3.62 -7.75
N SER A 48 5.84 4.48 -7.29
CA SER A 48 4.39 4.28 -7.46
C SER A 48 3.97 4.24 -8.94
N LEU A 49 4.46 5.18 -9.74
CA LEU A 49 4.19 5.19 -11.18
C LEU A 49 4.85 4.02 -11.91
N ALA A 50 6.07 3.64 -11.52
CA ALA A 50 6.75 2.48 -12.07
C ALA A 50 5.97 1.18 -11.77
N HIS A 51 5.52 1.01 -10.53
CA HIS A 51 4.67 -0.11 -10.11
C HIS A 51 3.41 -0.21 -10.97
N HIS A 52 2.68 0.90 -11.11
CA HIS A 52 1.44 0.93 -11.90
C HIS A 52 1.69 0.54 -13.37
N LYS A 53 2.72 1.11 -14.01
CA LYS A 53 3.09 0.79 -15.40
C LYS A 53 3.47 -0.68 -15.57
N LYS A 54 4.22 -1.25 -14.62
CA LYS A 54 4.58 -2.66 -14.61
C LYS A 54 3.34 -3.55 -14.53
N ARG A 55 2.42 -3.26 -13.60
CA ARG A 55 1.15 -4.00 -13.46
C ARG A 55 0.27 -3.89 -14.70
N MET A 56 0.25 -2.72 -15.36
CA MET A 56 -0.44 -2.54 -16.64
C MET A 56 0.14 -3.48 -17.71
N ALA A 57 1.46 -3.50 -17.86
CA ALA A 57 2.12 -4.36 -18.84
C ALA A 57 1.93 -5.85 -18.54
N GLU A 58 1.90 -6.23 -17.27
CA GLU A 58 1.61 -7.60 -16.83
C GLU A 58 0.12 -7.97 -16.95
N GLY A 59 -0.77 -7.01 -17.20
CA GLY A 59 -2.22 -7.24 -17.23
C GLY A 59 -2.80 -7.63 -15.88
N THR A 60 -2.15 -7.25 -14.77
CA THR A 60 -2.54 -7.67 -13.42
C THR A 60 -3.25 -6.57 -12.62
N LEU A 61 -3.60 -5.45 -13.25
CA LEU A 61 -4.39 -4.40 -12.59
C LEU A 61 -5.83 -4.87 -12.34
N PRO A 62 -6.45 -4.46 -11.22
CA PRO A 62 -7.89 -4.64 -11.04
C PRO A 62 -8.66 -3.93 -12.16
N THR A 63 -9.57 -4.66 -12.81
CA THR A 63 -10.47 -4.13 -13.84
C THR A 63 -11.77 -3.58 -13.27
N GLU A 64 -12.09 -3.97 -12.04
CA GLU A 64 -13.27 -3.53 -11.30
C GLU A 64 -12.84 -2.87 -9.99
N PRO A 65 -13.61 -1.89 -9.48
CA PRO A 65 -13.38 -1.32 -8.16
C PRO A 65 -13.38 -2.39 -7.06
N ALA A 66 -12.74 -2.09 -5.94
CA ALA A 66 -12.88 -2.94 -4.76
C ALA A 66 -14.37 -3.02 -4.34
N PRO A 67 -14.86 -4.21 -3.95
CA PRO A 67 -16.25 -4.37 -3.56
C PRO A 67 -16.59 -3.52 -2.33
N ASP A 68 -17.84 -3.08 -2.25
CA ASP A 68 -18.32 -2.29 -1.12
C ASP A 68 -18.18 -3.10 0.19
N PRO A 69 -17.50 -2.56 1.22
CA PRO A 69 -17.28 -3.28 2.47
C PRO A 69 -18.56 -3.59 3.26
N TYR A 70 -19.63 -2.80 3.09
CA TYR A 70 -20.94 -3.04 3.72
C TYR A 70 -21.68 -4.19 3.05
N GLU A 71 -21.62 -4.28 1.71
CA GLU A 71 -22.28 -5.35 0.95
C GLU A 71 -21.47 -6.66 0.99
N ALA A 72 -20.15 -6.58 1.00
CA ALA A 72 -19.25 -7.74 0.99
C ALA A 72 -19.07 -8.39 2.38
N GLY A 73 -19.68 -7.84 3.44
CA GLY A 73 -19.53 -8.35 4.80
C GLY A 73 -18.08 -8.27 5.33
N LEU A 74 -17.27 -7.35 4.79
CA LEU A 74 -15.85 -7.18 5.13
C LEU A 74 -15.62 -6.27 6.34
N LEU A 75 -16.68 -5.64 6.86
CA LEU A 75 -16.59 -4.82 8.06
C LEU A 75 -16.40 -5.71 9.31
N PRO A 76 -15.51 -5.31 10.23
CA PRO A 76 -15.41 -5.98 11.51
C PRO A 76 -16.76 -5.85 12.24
N THR A 77 -17.24 -6.95 12.83
CA THR A 77 -18.37 -6.89 13.76
C THR A 77 -17.91 -6.13 15.00
N ILE A 78 -18.22 -4.83 15.06
CA ILE A 78 -17.96 -4.02 16.25
C ILE A 78 -18.95 -4.48 17.32
N PRO A 79 -18.51 -5.10 18.43
CA PRO A 79 -19.44 -5.48 19.48
C PRO A 79 -20.09 -4.23 20.08
N PRO A 80 -21.36 -4.30 20.51
CA PRO A 80 -22.02 -3.16 21.15
C PRO A 80 -21.21 -2.74 22.39
N ARG A 81 -20.98 -1.44 22.55
CA ARG A 81 -20.38 -0.89 23.77
C ARG A 81 -21.34 -1.19 24.93
N ARG A 82 -20.88 -1.94 25.93
CA ARG A 82 -21.59 -2.13 27.21
C ARG A 82 -21.62 -0.84 28.00
#